data_AF-A0A6A7A7Y6-F1
#
_entry.id   AF-A0A6A7A7Y6-F1
#
_cell.length_a   1.000
_cell.length_b   1.000
_cell.length_c   1.000
_cell.angle_alpha   90.00
_cell.angle_beta   90.00
_cell.angle_gamma   90.00
#
_symmetry.space_group_name_H-M   'P 1'
#
loop_
_entity.id
_entity.type
_entity.pdbx_description
1 polymer ?
#
loop_
_entity_poly.entity_id
_entity_poly.type
_entity_poly.pdbx_seq_one_letter_code
_entity_poly.pdbx_strand_id
1 'polypeptide(L)'
;RCRQTHPSCQKGTSDSVFTPTRLVGITGSQSELIVLRDKPVGPYAVLSHCWGSVQPFTLNRGTLSELRNGVAVTRLSKTFQDAITVITKFGIQLIWIDSLCICQDDENDWAVEASRMRDVYRNSAICIAATAAKDGNMGLFFERDTRGFTSIKMDLSWPNALQTLKDDPEVAPMGNYWVGGQETSGHAEIDNSPLNKRSWVAQERFLAPRIMHFTRESLYYECQELLTHESSPDGLLERPSTSQLKGLVCRYQNILSNSSSSSQKDSNPALFLPQIRRA
;
A
#
# COMPACT_ATOMS: atom_id res chain seq x y z
N ARG A 1 0.54 17.13 -8.04
CA ARG A 1 0.27 16.51 -9.36
C ARG A 1 -0.99 15.64 -9.36
N CYS A 2 -0.98 14.38 -8.90
CA CYS A 2 -2.15 13.47 -8.96
C CYS A 2 -3.51 14.11 -8.65
N ARG A 3 -3.67 14.80 -7.51
CA ARG A 3 -4.93 15.48 -7.12
C ARG A 3 -5.39 16.59 -8.09
N GLN A 4 -4.46 17.20 -8.82
CA GLN A 4 -4.69 18.34 -9.71
C GLN A 4 -4.83 17.92 -11.19
N THR A 5 -4.15 16.86 -11.60
CA THR A 5 -3.98 16.51 -13.03
C THR A 5 -4.66 15.22 -13.45
N HIS A 6 -5.10 14.35 -12.54
CA HIS A 6 -5.71 13.06 -12.87
C HIS A 6 -7.24 13.14 -12.70
N PRO A 7 -8.04 13.21 -13.79
CA PRO A 7 -9.50 13.34 -13.71
C PRO A 7 -10.18 12.26 -12.87
N SER A 8 -9.75 11.01 -12.98
CA SER A 8 -10.29 9.86 -12.24
C SER A 8 -9.96 9.92 -10.75
N CYS A 9 -8.88 10.62 -10.38
CA CYS A 9 -8.52 10.84 -8.98
C CYS A 9 -9.29 12.02 -8.34
N GLN A 10 -9.94 12.85 -9.16
CA GLN A 10 -10.79 13.98 -8.71
C GLN A 10 -12.25 13.56 -8.50
N LYS A 11 -12.75 12.57 -9.27
CA LYS A 11 -14.13 12.07 -9.20
C LYS A 11 -14.55 11.49 -7.83
N GLY A 12 -13.61 11.27 -6.91
CA GLY A 12 -13.85 10.67 -5.59
C GLY A 12 -14.03 11.64 -4.42
N THR A 13 -13.92 12.95 -4.61
CA THR A 13 -14.12 13.94 -3.53
C THR A 13 -15.61 14.30 -3.42
N SER A 14 -16.42 13.45 -2.79
CA SER A 14 -17.81 13.81 -2.45
C SER A 14 -17.84 14.78 -1.26
N ASP A 15 -18.77 15.74 -1.29
CA ASP A 15 -18.96 16.79 -0.26
C ASP A 15 -19.32 16.27 1.15
N SER A 16 -19.62 14.98 1.32
CA SER A 16 -19.79 14.39 2.65
C SER A 16 -18.43 14.09 3.28
N VAL A 17 -18.07 14.81 4.34
CA VAL A 17 -16.87 14.58 5.14
C VAL A 17 -17.03 13.25 5.91
N PHE A 18 -16.66 12.14 5.28
CA PHE A 18 -16.52 10.88 6.00
C PHE A 18 -15.37 11.00 7.00
N THR A 19 -15.56 10.47 8.21
CA THR A 19 -14.51 10.37 9.22
C THR A 19 -14.63 9.02 9.93
N PRO A 20 -13.54 8.25 10.05
CA PRO A 20 -13.51 7.03 10.85
C PRO A 20 -13.95 7.30 12.30
N THR A 21 -14.46 6.29 12.99
CA THR A 21 -14.82 6.44 14.42
C THR A 21 -13.62 6.78 15.27
N ARG A 22 -12.47 6.22 14.92
CA ARG A 22 -11.20 6.36 15.62
C ARG A 22 -10.06 6.47 14.63
N LEU A 23 -9.08 7.32 14.96
CA LEU A 23 -7.80 7.41 14.28
C LEU A 23 -6.69 7.57 15.31
N VAL A 24 -5.52 7.10 14.96
CA VAL A 24 -4.30 7.33 15.74
C VAL A 24 -3.69 8.65 15.30
N GLY A 25 -3.58 9.60 16.23
CA GLY A 25 -2.91 10.88 16.04
C GLY A 25 -1.47 10.84 16.53
N ILE A 26 -0.55 11.39 15.75
CA ILE A 26 0.86 11.56 16.10
C ILE A 26 1.03 12.89 16.83
N THR A 27 1.76 12.88 17.94
CA THR A 27 2.00 14.07 18.77
C THR A 27 3.50 14.32 18.97
N GLY A 28 3.90 15.60 18.83
CA GLY A 28 5.20 16.12 19.28
C GLY A 28 6.39 15.94 18.32
N SER A 29 7.40 16.81 18.49
CA SER A 29 8.63 16.89 17.70
C SER A 29 9.86 16.21 18.34
N GLN A 30 9.74 15.73 19.58
CA GLN A 30 10.91 15.23 20.35
C GLN A 30 10.70 13.88 21.04
N SER A 31 9.46 13.38 21.13
CA SER A 31 9.13 12.02 21.59
C SER A 31 7.86 11.62 20.84
N GLU A 32 7.98 10.88 19.75
CA GLU A 32 6.84 10.50 18.91
C GLU A 32 5.90 9.60 19.74
N LEU A 33 4.87 10.23 20.31
CA LEU A 33 3.77 9.55 21.00
C LEU A 33 2.61 9.47 20.03
N ILE A 34 1.92 8.34 20.06
CA ILE A 34 0.64 8.16 19.38
C ILE A 34 -0.52 8.18 20.36
N VAL A 35 -1.63 8.78 19.94
CA VAL A 35 -2.84 8.94 20.75
C VAL A 35 -4.06 8.51 19.94
N LEU A 36 -4.89 7.63 20.49
CA LEU A 36 -6.19 7.31 19.91
C LEU A 36 -7.15 8.50 20.06
N ARG A 37 -7.71 8.97 18.95
CA ARG A 37 -8.68 10.07 18.91
C ARG A 37 -10.00 9.58 18.34
N ASP A 38 -11.09 10.00 18.98
CA ASP A 38 -12.44 9.72 18.53
C ASP A 38 -12.90 10.78 17.51
N LYS A 39 -13.32 10.32 16.33
CA LYS A 39 -13.82 11.13 15.20
C LYS A 39 -12.98 12.37 14.87
N PRO A 40 -11.64 12.28 14.74
CA PRO A 40 -10.83 13.46 14.47
C PRO A 40 -11.02 13.94 13.03
N VAL A 41 -11.11 15.26 12.87
CA VAL A 41 -11.31 15.90 11.57
C VAL A 41 -9.96 16.16 10.91
N GLY A 42 -9.80 15.74 9.66
CA GLY A 42 -8.64 16.04 8.84
C GLY A 42 -8.26 14.92 7.87
N PRO A 43 -7.27 15.17 7.00
CA PRO A 43 -6.72 14.12 6.14
C PRO A 43 -6.02 13.07 7.01
N TYR A 44 -6.27 11.79 6.71
CA TYR A 44 -5.64 10.67 7.39
C TYR A 44 -5.06 9.69 6.37
N ALA A 45 -4.02 8.97 6.78
CA ALA A 45 -3.47 7.84 6.07
C ALA A 45 -4.09 6.53 6.58
N VAL A 46 -3.99 5.46 5.80
CA VAL A 46 -4.33 4.10 6.22
C VAL A 46 -3.10 3.22 6.06
N LEU A 47 -2.92 2.22 6.94
CA LEU A 47 -1.87 1.22 6.81
C LEU A 47 -2.46 -0.10 6.33
N SER A 48 -1.88 -0.64 5.26
CA SER A 48 -2.14 -1.99 4.75
C SER A 48 -0.89 -2.84 5.04
N HIS A 49 -1.00 -3.81 5.94
CA HIS A 49 0.13 -4.63 6.40
C HIS A 49 -0.29 -6.06 6.75
N CYS A 50 0.67 -6.99 6.70
CA CYS A 50 0.50 -8.34 7.25
C CYS A 50 0.69 -8.31 8.77
N TRP A 51 -0.24 -8.90 9.53
CA TRP A 51 -0.11 -8.96 10.99
C TRP A 51 1.01 -9.90 11.45
N GLY A 52 1.21 -11.01 10.74
CA GLY A 52 2.13 -12.06 11.16
C GLY A 52 1.64 -12.83 12.38
N SER A 53 2.57 -13.43 13.13
CA SER A 53 2.25 -14.27 14.30
C SER A 53 2.09 -13.48 15.61
N VAL A 54 2.69 -12.30 15.73
CA VAL A 54 2.66 -11.49 16.95
C VAL A 54 2.51 -10.02 16.61
N GLN A 55 1.52 -9.36 17.23
CA GLN A 55 1.39 -7.90 17.24
C GLN A 55 1.71 -7.39 18.66
N PRO A 56 2.77 -6.58 18.83
CA PRO A 56 3.26 -6.20 20.16
C PRO A 56 2.28 -5.27 20.90
N PHE A 57 1.46 -4.52 20.17
CA PHE A 57 0.47 -3.61 20.75
C PHE A 57 -0.79 -3.59 19.88
N THR A 58 -1.94 -3.77 20.51
CA THR A 58 -3.26 -3.69 19.88
C THR A 58 -4.24 -2.95 20.79
N LEU A 59 -5.29 -2.38 20.21
CA LEU A 59 -6.40 -1.80 20.95
C LEU A 59 -7.28 -2.91 21.52
N ASN A 60 -7.42 -2.92 22.83
CA ASN A 60 -8.35 -3.77 23.58
C ASN A 60 -8.82 -3.00 24.82
N ARG A 61 -9.73 -3.58 25.61
CA ARG A 61 -10.26 -2.92 26.82
C ARG A 61 -9.16 -2.55 27.83
N GLY A 62 -8.09 -3.34 27.92
CA GLY A 62 -6.95 -3.09 28.80
C GLY A 62 -6.02 -1.98 28.32
N THR A 63 -5.82 -1.84 27.01
CA THR A 63 -4.91 -0.85 26.41
C THR A 63 -5.59 0.45 25.97
N LEU A 64 -6.92 0.51 25.97
CA LEU A 64 -7.70 1.68 25.52
C LEU A 64 -7.32 2.97 26.26
N SER A 65 -7.25 2.92 27.60
CA SER A 65 -6.88 4.09 28.41
C SER A 65 -5.45 4.55 28.11
N GLU A 66 -4.54 3.59 28.01
CA GLU A 66 -3.14 3.85 27.69
C GLU A 66 -2.98 4.51 26.31
N LEU A 67 -3.65 3.97 25.29
CA LEU A 67 -3.59 4.52 23.93
C LEU A 67 -4.24 5.90 23.81
N ARG A 68 -5.26 6.22 24.62
CA ARG A 68 -5.84 7.57 24.69
C ARG A 68 -4.95 8.59 25.42
N ASN A 69 -4.12 8.13 26.35
CA ASN A 69 -3.22 9.00 27.10
C ASN A 69 -1.87 9.23 26.38
N GLY A 70 -1.49 8.30 25.50
CA GLY A 70 -0.29 8.40 24.69
C GLY A 70 0.63 7.18 24.86
N VAL A 71 1.01 6.59 23.73
CA VAL A 71 1.93 5.44 23.68
C VAL A 71 3.14 5.81 22.82
N ALA A 72 4.34 5.50 23.31
CA ALA A 72 5.57 5.70 22.55
C ALA A 72 5.57 4.86 21.28
N VAL A 73 5.92 5.48 20.15
CA VAL A 73 6.05 4.82 18.84
C VAL A 73 7.00 3.62 18.91
N THR A 74 8.04 3.68 19.74
CA THR A 74 9.00 2.59 19.95
C THR A 74 8.40 1.30 20.52
N ARG A 75 7.19 1.36 21.11
CA ARG A 75 6.46 0.16 21.60
C ARG A 75 5.66 -0.53 20.50
N LEU A 76 5.54 0.08 19.34
CA LEU A 76 4.81 -0.47 18.21
C LEU A 76 5.71 -1.40 17.39
N SER A 77 5.09 -2.18 16.51
CA SER A 77 5.82 -3.01 15.56
C SER A 77 6.66 -2.13 14.61
N LYS A 78 7.76 -2.68 14.07
CA LYS A 78 8.65 -1.93 13.18
C LYS A 78 7.90 -1.35 11.98
N THR A 79 6.95 -2.10 11.43
CA THR A 79 6.08 -1.63 10.33
C THR A 79 5.24 -0.42 10.72
N PHE A 80 4.76 -0.34 11.97
CA PHE A 80 3.99 0.82 12.44
C PHE A 80 4.88 2.04 12.63
N GLN A 81 6.08 1.84 13.19
CA GLN A 81 7.09 2.90 13.36
C GLN A 81 7.49 3.53 12.01
N ASP A 82 7.77 2.67 11.02
CA ASP A 82 8.13 3.13 9.69
C ASP A 82 6.94 3.82 9.00
N ALA A 83 5.71 3.30 9.14
CA ALA A 83 4.51 3.94 8.60
C ALA A 83 4.29 5.34 9.19
N ILE A 84 4.48 5.50 10.49
CA ILE A 84 4.42 6.80 11.19
C ILE A 84 5.48 7.75 10.64
N THR A 85 6.71 7.27 10.47
CA THR A 85 7.80 8.06 9.86
C THR A 85 7.41 8.54 8.46
N VAL A 86 6.82 7.67 7.64
CA VAL A 86 6.42 7.97 6.27
C VAL A 86 5.32 9.04 6.22
N ILE A 87 4.26 8.89 7.01
CA ILE A 87 3.13 9.85 6.96
C ILE A 87 3.50 11.21 7.55
N THR A 88 4.39 11.25 8.54
CA THR A 88 4.95 12.50 9.07
C THR A 88 5.70 13.25 7.97
N LYS A 89 6.47 12.55 7.11
CA LYS A 89 7.12 13.14 5.92
C LYS A 89 6.12 13.62 4.87
N PHE A 90 4.94 13.00 4.77
CA PHE A 90 3.84 13.47 3.93
C PHE A 90 3.04 14.63 4.54
N GLY A 91 3.37 15.09 5.76
CA GLY A 91 2.65 16.14 6.46
C GLY A 91 1.27 15.69 6.98
N ILE A 92 1.07 14.39 7.16
CA ILE A 92 -0.17 13.79 7.68
C ILE A 92 0.08 13.33 9.12
N GLN A 93 -0.80 13.73 10.05
CA GLN A 93 -0.67 13.43 11.47
C GLN A 93 -1.69 12.40 11.99
N LEU A 94 -2.57 11.92 11.12
CA LEU A 94 -3.62 10.95 11.45
C LEU A 94 -3.42 9.68 10.64
N ILE A 95 -3.49 8.53 11.28
CA ILE A 95 -3.43 7.23 10.62
C ILE A 95 -4.46 6.27 11.18
N TRP A 96 -5.06 5.49 10.28
CA TRP A 96 -5.87 4.36 10.63
C TRP A 96 -5.04 3.09 10.50
N ILE A 97 -5.00 2.30 11.58
CA ILE A 97 -4.39 0.98 11.62
C ILE A 97 -5.42 0.08 12.28
N ASP A 98 -5.85 -0.98 11.60
CA ASP A 98 -6.92 -1.89 12.04
C ASP A 98 -6.73 -2.36 13.50
N SER A 99 -5.52 -2.80 13.84
CA SER A 99 -5.19 -3.31 15.17
C SER A 99 -5.16 -2.24 16.26
N LEU A 100 -5.10 -0.94 15.91
CA LEU A 100 -5.10 0.18 16.84
C LEU A 100 -6.41 1.00 16.83
N CYS A 101 -7.25 0.83 15.82
CA CYS A 101 -8.50 1.58 15.63
C CYS A 101 -9.75 0.70 15.79
N ILE A 102 -9.58 -0.61 15.96
CA ILE A 102 -10.64 -1.59 16.24
C ILE A 102 -10.31 -2.30 17.55
N CYS A 103 -11.28 -2.43 18.45
CA CYS A 103 -11.12 -3.12 19.72
C CYS A 103 -11.10 -4.64 19.50
N GLN A 104 -9.96 -5.28 19.72
CA GLN A 104 -9.69 -6.68 19.32
C GLN A 104 -10.39 -7.73 20.20
N ASP A 105 -10.86 -7.32 21.36
CA ASP A 105 -11.59 -8.11 22.36
C ASP A 105 -13.07 -7.72 22.46
N ASP A 106 -13.60 -6.97 21.48
CA ASP A 106 -15.01 -6.57 21.41
C ASP A 106 -15.60 -6.91 20.03
N GLU A 107 -16.41 -7.97 19.98
CA GLU A 107 -17.01 -8.47 18.73
C GLU A 107 -17.99 -7.47 18.08
N ASN A 108 -18.70 -6.68 18.91
CA ASN A 108 -19.65 -5.69 18.41
C ASN A 108 -18.90 -4.51 17.77
N ASP A 109 -17.84 -4.04 18.44
CA ASP A 109 -16.94 -3.02 17.88
C ASP A 109 -16.31 -3.50 16.57
N TRP A 110 -15.81 -4.74 16.54
CA TRP A 110 -15.25 -5.34 15.34
C TRP A 110 -16.25 -5.37 14.18
N ALA A 111 -17.49 -5.82 14.42
CA ALA A 111 -18.52 -5.90 13.39
C ALA A 111 -18.86 -4.52 12.79
N VAL A 112 -18.95 -3.50 13.65
CA VAL A 112 -19.20 -2.11 13.22
C VAL A 112 -18.03 -1.59 12.37
N GLU A 113 -16.79 -1.72 12.84
CA GLU A 113 -15.63 -1.19 12.12
C GLU A 113 -15.32 -1.94 10.84
N ALA A 114 -15.41 -3.28 10.85
CA ALA A 114 -15.21 -4.10 9.67
C ALA A 114 -16.22 -3.74 8.56
N SER A 115 -17.48 -3.45 8.93
CA SER A 115 -18.50 -3.02 7.96
C SER A 115 -18.17 -1.67 7.29
N ARG A 116 -17.38 -0.81 7.97
CA ARG A 116 -16.98 0.52 7.53
C ARG A 116 -15.61 0.57 6.87
N MET A 117 -14.85 -0.53 6.89
CA MET A 117 -13.47 -0.59 6.40
C MET A 117 -13.35 -0.06 4.96
N ARG A 118 -14.28 -0.43 4.08
CA ARG A 118 -14.39 0.10 2.71
C ARG A 118 -14.37 1.63 2.68
N ASP A 119 -15.18 2.27 3.52
CA ASP A 119 -15.29 3.73 3.56
C ASP A 119 -14.04 4.38 4.17
N VAL A 120 -13.39 3.70 5.13
CA VAL A 120 -12.10 4.12 5.68
C VAL A 120 -11.01 4.18 4.61
N TYR A 121 -10.83 3.11 3.83
CA TYR A 121 -9.82 3.09 2.77
C TYR A 121 -10.16 4.08 1.65
N ARG A 122 -11.43 4.12 1.21
CA ARG A 122 -11.90 4.99 0.13
C ARG A 122 -11.67 6.48 0.39
N ASN A 123 -11.86 6.92 1.63
CA ASN A 123 -11.75 8.34 2.00
C ASN A 123 -10.36 8.73 2.53
N SER A 124 -9.40 7.81 2.54
CA SER A 124 -8.04 8.08 2.98
C SER A 124 -7.30 9.06 2.03
N ALA A 125 -6.39 9.85 2.60
CA ALA A 125 -5.52 10.72 1.81
C ALA A 125 -4.51 9.91 0.99
N ILE A 126 -3.97 8.85 1.60
CA ILE A 126 -3.00 7.89 1.06
C ILE A 126 -3.05 6.59 1.86
N CYS A 127 -2.87 5.46 1.19
CA CYS A 127 -2.60 4.17 1.81
C CYS A 127 -1.09 3.90 1.80
N ILE A 128 -0.52 3.57 2.96
CA ILE A 128 0.84 3.07 3.09
C ILE A 128 0.75 1.55 3.07
N ALA A 129 1.28 0.91 2.03
CA ALA A 129 1.21 -0.53 1.88
C ALA A 129 2.57 -1.17 2.15
N ALA A 130 2.67 -1.93 3.26
CA ALA A 130 3.83 -2.73 3.64
C ALA A 130 3.94 -3.98 2.74
N THR A 131 4.15 -3.73 1.45
CA THR A 131 3.87 -4.67 0.36
C THR A 131 4.78 -5.90 0.43
N ALA A 132 6.07 -5.72 0.74
CA ALA A 132 7.03 -6.80 0.89
C ALA A 132 7.09 -7.41 2.32
N ALA A 133 6.48 -6.77 3.32
CA ALA A 133 6.53 -7.24 4.70
C ALA A 133 5.59 -8.43 4.93
N LYS A 134 6.13 -9.53 5.46
CA LYS A 134 5.36 -10.73 5.82
C LYS A 134 4.70 -10.61 7.20
N ASP A 135 5.21 -9.72 8.05
CA ASP A 135 4.73 -9.46 9.40
C ASP A 135 5.04 -8.02 9.85
N GLY A 136 4.60 -7.65 11.05
CA GLY A 136 4.83 -6.33 11.64
C GLY A 136 6.28 -6.02 12.03
N ASN A 137 7.18 -7.00 12.08
CA ASN A 137 8.57 -6.80 12.54
C ASN A 137 9.53 -6.45 11.40
N MET A 138 9.17 -6.75 10.15
CA MET A 138 10.03 -6.48 8.99
C MET A 138 10.21 -4.99 8.68
N GLY A 139 9.19 -4.16 8.95
CA GLY A 139 9.24 -2.75 8.59
C GLY A 139 8.82 -2.47 7.14
N LEU A 140 8.98 -1.20 6.75
CA LEU A 140 8.75 -0.74 5.38
C LEU A 140 10.05 -0.58 4.59
N PHE A 141 11.18 -0.34 5.29
CA PHE A 141 12.45 0.00 4.66
C PHE A 141 13.33 -1.24 4.55
N PHE A 142 13.55 -1.70 3.33
CA PHE A 142 14.45 -2.80 3.00
C PHE A 142 15.79 -2.26 2.51
N GLU A 143 16.86 -2.97 2.85
CA GLU A 143 18.18 -2.74 2.24
C GLU A 143 18.14 -3.26 0.79
N ARG A 144 18.65 -2.44 -0.13
CA ARG A 144 18.51 -2.66 -1.57
C ARG A 144 19.85 -2.58 -2.25
N ASP A 145 20.05 -3.44 -3.25
CA ASP A 145 21.21 -3.35 -4.11
C ASP A 145 20.99 -2.25 -5.16
N THR A 146 21.65 -1.11 -4.97
CA THR A 146 21.55 0.03 -5.87
C THR A 146 22.03 -0.28 -7.29
N ARG A 147 22.82 -1.35 -7.49
CA ARG A 147 23.30 -1.77 -8.81
C ARG A 147 22.17 -2.16 -9.76
N GLY A 148 21.03 -2.62 -9.23
CA GLY A 148 19.85 -2.93 -10.04
C GLY A 148 19.18 -1.70 -10.65
N PHE A 149 19.42 -0.52 -10.07
CA PHE A 149 18.81 0.76 -10.46
C PHE A 149 19.74 1.67 -11.24
N THR A 150 21.05 1.39 -11.21
CA THR A 150 22.03 2.18 -11.95
C THR A 150 21.92 1.86 -13.44
N SER A 151 21.45 2.83 -14.23
CA SER A 151 21.51 2.75 -15.68
C SER A 151 22.97 2.66 -16.13
N ILE A 152 23.31 1.61 -16.88
CA ILE A 152 24.62 1.45 -17.49
C ILE A 152 24.59 2.19 -18.82
N LYS A 153 25.52 3.13 -19.00
CA LYS A 153 25.75 3.75 -20.30
C LYS A 153 26.53 2.76 -21.17
N MET A 154 25.92 2.32 -22.26
CA MET A 154 26.57 1.50 -23.27
C MET A 154 26.79 2.33 -24.54
N ASP A 155 28.02 2.36 -25.02
CA ASP A 155 28.36 2.94 -26.32
C ASP A 155 28.38 1.82 -27.35
N LEU A 156 27.36 1.78 -28.23
CA LEU A 156 27.26 0.78 -29.27
C LEU A 156 28.01 1.26 -30.51
N SER A 157 29.21 0.70 -30.70
CA SER A 157 30.01 0.85 -31.91
C SER A 157 30.12 -0.46 -32.67
N TRP A 158 29.82 -0.47 -33.97
CA TRP A 158 30.05 -1.63 -34.84
C TRP A 158 31.39 -1.48 -35.58
N PRO A 159 32.40 -2.33 -35.33
CA PRO A 159 33.63 -2.32 -36.13
C PRO A 159 33.34 -2.93 -37.51
N ASN A 160 33.46 -2.14 -38.58
CA ASN A 160 33.63 -2.46 -40.03
C ASN A 160 33.16 -3.81 -40.66
N ALA A 161 32.28 -4.61 -40.04
CA ALA A 161 31.86 -5.92 -40.54
C ALA A 161 30.34 -6.04 -40.77
N LEU A 162 29.56 -4.98 -40.54
CA LEU A 162 28.10 -4.98 -40.71
C LEU A 162 27.62 -3.79 -41.55
N GLN A 163 28.32 -3.48 -42.65
CA GLN A 163 27.80 -2.52 -43.64
C GLN A 163 26.43 -2.96 -44.20
N THR A 164 26.16 -4.27 -44.19
CA THR A 164 24.96 -4.94 -44.70
C THR A 164 23.71 -4.80 -43.83
N LEU A 165 23.84 -4.33 -42.58
CA LEU A 165 22.74 -4.21 -41.62
C LEU A 165 22.30 -2.76 -41.35
N LYS A 166 22.94 -1.76 -41.97
CA LYS A 166 22.66 -0.34 -41.71
C LYS A 166 21.23 0.09 -42.09
N ASP A 167 20.60 -0.64 -43.00
CA ASP A 167 19.25 -0.36 -43.49
C ASP A 167 18.19 -1.31 -42.88
N ASP A 168 18.58 -2.18 -41.95
CA ASP A 168 17.67 -3.08 -41.26
C ASP A 168 17.00 -2.34 -40.07
N PRO A 169 15.67 -2.11 -40.11
CA PRO A 169 14.95 -1.44 -39.03
C PRO A 169 14.95 -2.23 -37.70
N GLU A 170 15.32 -3.52 -37.71
CA GLU A 170 15.45 -4.33 -36.49
C GLU A 170 16.80 -4.16 -35.79
N VAL A 171 17.78 -3.50 -36.42
CA VAL A 171 19.11 -3.30 -35.84
C VAL A 171 19.16 -1.99 -35.06
N ALA A 172 19.53 -2.08 -33.78
CA ALA A 172 19.66 -0.90 -32.93
C ALA A 172 20.70 0.09 -33.51
N PRO A 173 20.36 1.39 -33.69
CA PRO A 173 21.28 2.37 -34.25
C PRO A 173 22.57 2.52 -33.43
N MET A 174 23.66 2.97 -34.04
CA MET A 174 24.86 3.31 -33.26
C MET A 174 24.59 4.49 -32.34
N GLY A 175 25.18 4.47 -31.15
CA GLY A 175 25.10 5.59 -30.23
C GLY A 175 25.13 5.21 -28.76
N ASN A 176 24.78 6.19 -27.94
CA ASN A 176 24.74 6.05 -26.49
C ASN A 176 23.38 5.48 -26.07
N TYR A 177 23.41 4.30 -25.46
CA TYR A 177 22.26 3.66 -24.85
C TYR A 177 22.38 3.71 -23.34
N TRP A 178 21.24 3.91 -22.68
CA TRP A 178 21.12 3.69 -21.24
C TRP A 178 20.37 2.38 -21.04
N VAL A 179 21.04 1.40 -20.46
CA VAL A 179 20.42 0.11 -20.14
C VAL A 179 20.26 0.02 -18.64
N GLY A 180 19.00 0.03 -18.20
CA GLY A 180 18.62 -0.26 -16.82
C GLY A 180 18.43 -1.76 -16.60
N GLY A 181 18.41 -2.17 -15.33
CA GLY A 181 17.89 -3.48 -14.94
C GLY A 181 16.46 -3.64 -15.48
N GLN A 182 16.10 -4.88 -15.81
CA GLN A 182 14.79 -5.22 -16.37
C GLN A 182 13.71 -4.54 -15.52
N GLU A 183 12.84 -3.74 -16.17
CA GLU A 183 11.54 -3.39 -15.62
C GLU A 183 10.80 -4.71 -15.39
N THR A 184 11.00 -5.33 -14.23
CA THR A 184 10.08 -6.35 -13.76
C THR A 184 8.77 -5.62 -13.71
N SER A 185 7.82 -6.03 -14.56
CA SER A 185 6.52 -5.39 -14.68
C SER A 185 6.03 -5.08 -13.27
N GLY A 186 5.95 -3.79 -12.89
CA GLY A 186 5.79 -3.39 -11.49
C GLY A 186 4.59 -4.07 -10.80
N HIS A 187 3.60 -4.44 -11.62
CA HIS A 187 2.48 -5.31 -11.27
C HIS A 187 2.92 -6.65 -10.67
N ALA A 188 3.86 -7.39 -11.25
CA ALA A 188 4.30 -8.68 -10.74
C ALA A 188 4.97 -8.59 -9.35
N GLU A 189 5.77 -7.55 -9.11
CA GLU A 189 6.41 -7.36 -7.80
C GLU A 189 5.37 -7.06 -6.71
N ILE A 190 4.38 -6.21 -7.03
CA ILE A 190 3.27 -5.90 -6.14
C ILE A 190 2.36 -7.12 -5.98
N ASP A 191 1.82 -7.67 -7.07
CA ASP A 191 0.80 -8.72 -7.09
C ASP A 191 1.26 -10.03 -6.43
N ASN A 192 2.55 -10.37 -6.56
CA ASN A 192 3.11 -11.60 -5.98
C ASN A 192 3.68 -11.38 -4.57
N SER A 193 3.60 -10.16 -4.04
CA SER A 193 4.11 -9.82 -2.72
C SER A 193 3.31 -10.51 -1.60
N PRO A 194 3.89 -10.64 -0.39
CA PRO A 194 3.18 -11.21 0.76
C PRO A 194 1.83 -10.55 1.06
N LEU A 195 1.77 -9.21 1.01
CA LEU A 195 0.56 -8.45 1.30
C LEU A 195 -0.59 -8.80 0.34
N ASN A 196 -0.31 -8.90 -0.95
CA ASN A 196 -1.31 -9.18 -1.98
C ASN A 196 -1.77 -10.64 -2.03
N LYS A 197 -1.23 -11.52 -1.18
CA LYS A 197 -1.70 -12.91 -1.01
C LYS A 197 -2.81 -13.05 0.04
N ARG A 198 -3.22 -11.95 0.70
CA ARG A 198 -4.27 -11.95 1.72
C ARG A 198 -5.64 -11.68 1.12
N SER A 199 -6.69 -12.17 1.78
CA SER A 199 -8.08 -11.94 1.36
C SER A 199 -8.55 -10.48 1.49
N TRP A 200 -8.09 -9.76 2.52
CA TRP A 200 -8.55 -8.40 2.84
C TRP A 200 -7.96 -7.31 1.92
N VAL A 201 -6.77 -7.56 1.36
CA VAL A 201 -5.99 -6.58 0.60
C VAL A 201 -6.72 -6.03 -0.63
N ALA A 202 -7.73 -6.75 -1.16
CA ALA A 202 -8.55 -6.26 -2.25
C ALA A 202 -9.26 -4.95 -1.88
N GLN A 203 -9.85 -4.87 -0.68
CA GLN A 203 -10.49 -3.63 -0.21
C GLN A 203 -9.43 -2.55 -0.01
N GLU A 204 -8.27 -2.92 0.51
CA GLU A 204 -7.18 -2.01 0.83
C GLU A 204 -6.57 -1.37 -0.43
N ARG A 205 -6.40 -2.16 -1.50
CA ARG A 205 -5.79 -1.72 -2.76
C ARG A 205 -6.76 -1.14 -3.77
N PHE A 206 -7.97 -1.70 -3.91
CA PHE A 206 -8.90 -1.21 -4.93
C PHE A 206 -9.62 0.07 -4.51
N LEU A 207 -9.85 0.25 -3.20
CA LEU A 207 -10.65 1.38 -2.72
C LEU A 207 -9.80 2.59 -2.37
N ALA A 208 -8.55 2.39 -1.95
CA ALA A 208 -7.67 3.51 -1.65
C ALA A 208 -7.47 4.37 -2.92
N PRO A 209 -7.66 5.70 -2.84
CA PRO A 209 -7.51 6.57 -4.01
C PRO A 209 -6.06 6.66 -4.49
N ARG A 210 -5.12 6.47 -3.56
CA ARG A 210 -3.66 6.58 -3.74
C ARG A 210 -2.97 5.62 -2.79
N ILE A 211 -1.96 4.92 -3.27
CA ILE A 211 -1.21 3.92 -2.51
C ILE A 211 0.27 4.13 -2.75
N MET A 212 1.04 4.08 -1.66
CA MET A 212 2.49 3.97 -1.69
C MET A 212 2.87 2.54 -1.32
N HIS A 213 3.32 1.76 -2.29
CA HIS A 213 3.78 0.40 -2.10
C HIS A 213 5.25 0.40 -1.71
N PHE A 214 5.54 -0.11 -0.52
CA PHE A 214 6.87 -0.45 -0.06
C PHE A 214 7.15 -1.91 -0.42
N THR A 215 7.67 -2.14 -1.62
CA THR A 215 8.10 -3.47 -2.08
C THR A 215 9.54 -3.73 -1.68
N ARG A 216 10.12 -4.83 -2.14
CA ARG A 216 11.47 -5.23 -1.74
C ARG A 216 12.52 -4.44 -2.51
N GLU A 217 12.28 -4.25 -3.81
CA GLU A 217 13.25 -3.63 -4.70
C GLU A 217 12.94 -2.15 -4.91
N SER A 218 11.68 -1.75 -5.08
CA SER A 218 11.32 -0.37 -5.45
C SER A 218 10.22 0.23 -4.59
N LEU A 219 10.11 1.55 -4.63
CA LEU A 219 8.89 2.23 -4.21
C LEU A 219 7.98 2.41 -5.41
N TYR A 220 6.71 2.00 -5.27
CA TYR A 220 5.70 2.26 -6.28
C TYR A 220 4.60 3.17 -5.75
N TYR A 221 4.12 4.04 -6.62
CA TYR A 221 2.95 4.87 -6.38
C TYR A 221 1.84 4.43 -7.33
N GLU A 222 0.72 3.99 -6.76
CA GLU A 222 -0.49 3.61 -7.49
C GLU A 222 -1.59 4.63 -7.20
N CYS A 223 -2.25 5.14 -8.23
CA CYS A 223 -3.48 5.92 -8.08
C CYS A 223 -4.56 5.40 -9.04
N GLN A 224 -5.66 6.14 -9.21
CA GLN A 224 -6.77 5.69 -10.06
C GLN A 224 -6.48 5.68 -11.57
N GLU A 225 -5.31 6.16 -12.02
CA GLU A 225 -4.96 6.31 -13.44
C GLU A 225 -3.63 5.67 -13.82
N LEU A 226 -2.66 5.68 -12.91
CA LEU A 226 -1.31 5.21 -13.22
C LEU A 226 -0.70 4.39 -12.09
N LEU A 227 0.28 3.57 -12.47
CA LEU A 227 1.26 2.97 -11.58
C LEU A 227 2.64 3.49 -11.99
N THR A 228 3.39 4.05 -11.05
CA THR A 228 4.74 4.58 -11.31
C THR A 228 5.70 4.12 -10.23
N HIS A 229 7.00 4.23 -10.48
CA HIS A 229 8.02 3.83 -9.51
C HIS A 229 9.09 4.92 -9.32
N GLU A 230 9.90 4.80 -8.29
CA GLU A 230 10.87 5.83 -7.88
C GLU A 230 11.88 6.25 -8.98
N SER A 231 12.30 5.34 -9.87
CA SER A 231 13.22 5.65 -10.97
C SER A 231 12.54 6.26 -12.21
N SER A 232 11.21 6.17 -12.29
CA SER A 232 10.41 6.77 -13.36
C SER A 232 9.14 7.35 -12.76
N PRO A 233 9.20 8.54 -12.12
CA PRO A 233 8.07 9.13 -11.40
C PRO A 233 7.01 9.75 -12.32
N ASP A 234 7.33 9.95 -13.60
CA ASP A 234 6.43 10.54 -14.61
C ASP A 234 5.61 9.50 -15.40
N GLY A 235 5.89 8.21 -15.18
CA GLY A 235 5.07 7.08 -15.64
C GLY A 235 5.36 6.62 -17.07
N LEU A 236 5.69 5.34 -17.21
CA LEU A 236 5.58 4.57 -18.46
C LEU A 236 4.58 3.40 -18.35
N LEU A 237 3.99 3.17 -17.16
CA LEU A 237 3.12 2.02 -16.90
C LEU A 237 1.69 2.48 -16.65
N GLU A 238 0.77 2.10 -17.53
CA GLU A 238 -0.66 2.24 -17.28
C GLU A 238 -1.06 1.41 -16.05
N ARG A 239 -2.01 1.92 -15.26
CA ARG A 239 -2.66 1.10 -14.22
C ARG A 239 -3.28 -0.13 -14.91
N PRO A 240 -3.20 -1.34 -14.34
CA PRO A 240 -3.85 -2.50 -14.95
C PRO A 240 -5.33 -2.20 -15.08
N SER A 241 -5.86 -2.42 -16.27
CA SER A 241 -7.29 -2.36 -16.50
C SER A 241 -8.03 -3.26 -15.51
N THR A 242 -9.27 -2.90 -15.17
CA THR A 242 -10.12 -3.72 -14.28
C THR A 242 -10.25 -5.16 -14.76
N SER A 243 -10.08 -5.46 -16.06
CA SER A 243 -10.02 -6.82 -16.62
C SER A 243 -8.73 -7.58 -16.26
N GLN A 244 -7.56 -6.93 -16.19
CA GLN A 244 -6.32 -7.52 -15.67
C GLN A 244 -6.42 -7.74 -14.15
N LEU A 245 -7.12 -6.83 -13.45
CA LEU A 245 -7.46 -6.99 -12.05
C LEU A 245 -8.52 -8.07 -11.80
N LYS A 246 -9.31 -8.51 -12.79
CA LYS A 246 -10.23 -9.67 -12.63
C LYS A 246 -9.48 -10.95 -12.25
N GLY A 247 -8.25 -11.14 -12.73
CA GLY A 247 -7.39 -12.25 -12.31
C GLY A 247 -6.98 -12.15 -10.85
N LEU A 248 -6.76 -10.94 -10.34
CA LEU A 248 -6.55 -10.66 -8.91
C LEU A 248 -7.83 -10.85 -8.11
N VAL A 249 -8.98 -10.31 -8.55
CA VAL A 249 -10.30 -10.51 -7.92
C VAL A 249 -10.67 -11.98 -7.87
N CYS A 250 -10.39 -12.76 -8.92
CA CYS A 250 -10.59 -14.21 -8.95
C CYS A 250 -9.61 -14.92 -8.00
N ARG A 251 -8.34 -14.51 -7.94
CA ARG A 251 -7.39 -14.96 -6.91
C ARG A 251 -7.91 -14.67 -5.49
N TYR A 252 -8.44 -13.47 -5.23
CA TYR A 252 -9.00 -13.09 -3.94
C TYR A 252 -10.27 -13.85 -3.60
N GLN A 253 -11.16 -14.07 -4.57
CA GLN A 253 -12.34 -14.93 -4.41
C GLN A 253 -11.93 -16.37 -4.07
N ASN A 254 -10.88 -16.90 -4.69
CA ASN A 254 -10.35 -18.22 -4.41
C ASN A 254 -9.66 -18.31 -3.03
N ILE A 255 -8.92 -17.28 -2.60
CA ILE A 255 -8.34 -17.23 -1.25
C ILE A 255 -9.46 -17.18 -0.20
N LEU A 256 -10.49 -16.35 -0.44
CA LEU A 256 -11.68 -16.26 0.41
C LEU A 256 -12.43 -17.59 0.50
N SER A 257 -12.61 -18.31 -0.62
CA SER A 257 -13.27 -19.62 -0.62
C SER A 257 -12.43 -20.73 0.02
N ASN A 258 -11.10 -20.61 0.03
CA ASN A 258 -10.21 -21.62 0.64
C ASN A 258 -9.95 -21.36 2.15
N SER A 259 -10.08 -20.11 2.60
CA SER A 259 -9.88 -19.69 4.00
C SER A 259 -10.95 -20.18 4.98
N SER A 260 -12.06 -20.76 4.52
CA SER A 260 -13.09 -21.40 5.36
C SER A 260 -12.64 -22.66 6.09
N SER A 261 -11.35 -23.04 5.99
CA SER A 261 -10.76 -24.22 6.64
C SER A 261 -9.64 -23.90 7.65
N SER A 262 -9.23 -22.64 7.83
CA SER A 262 -8.14 -22.27 8.76
C SER A 262 -8.59 -21.30 9.86
N SER A 263 -8.38 -21.73 11.10
CA SER A 263 -8.69 -21.10 12.39
C SER A 263 -7.86 -19.85 12.74
N GLN A 264 -7.50 -19.03 11.77
CA GLN A 264 -6.99 -17.68 12.02
C GLN A 264 -8.14 -16.68 11.90
N LYS A 265 -8.16 -15.64 12.75
CA LYS A 265 -9.17 -14.55 12.77
C LYS A 265 -9.28 -13.75 11.44
N ASP A 266 -8.60 -14.18 10.38
CA ASP A 266 -8.69 -13.67 9.01
C ASP A 266 -9.91 -14.23 8.22
N SER A 267 -10.72 -15.12 8.80
CA SER A 267 -11.67 -15.96 8.06
C SER A 267 -13.14 -15.71 8.43
N ASN A 268 -13.81 -14.70 7.88
CA ASN A 268 -15.29 -14.70 7.84
C ASN A 268 -15.88 -14.30 6.46
N PRO A 269 -15.72 -15.13 5.42
CA PRO A 269 -16.06 -14.80 4.02
C PRO A 269 -17.48 -14.25 3.78
N ALA A 270 -18.41 -14.39 4.73
CA ALA A 270 -19.79 -13.93 4.64
C ALA A 270 -19.96 -12.39 4.57
N LEU A 271 -19.02 -11.60 5.09
CA LEU A 271 -19.09 -10.12 5.04
C LEU A 271 -18.38 -9.50 3.81
N PHE A 272 -17.65 -10.30 3.02
CA PHE A 272 -16.66 -9.82 2.05
C PHE A 272 -17.21 -9.60 0.63
N LEU A 273 -17.99 -10.55 0.12
CA LEU A 273 -18.44 -10.56 -1.28
C LEU A 273 -19.40 -9.42 -1.67
N PRO A 274 -20.31 -8.94 -0.79
CA PRO A 274 -21.22 -7.85 -1.16
C PRO A 274 -20.52 -6.50 -1.34
N GLN A 275 -19.38 -6.28 -0.69
CA GLN A 275 -18.69 -4.98 -0.69
C GLN A 275 -17.85 -4.75 -1.96
N ILE A 276 -17.24 -5.81 -2.51
CA ILE A 276 -16.45 -5.75 -3.75
C ILE A 276 -17.34 -5.68 -4.99
N ARG A 277 -18.50 -6.36 -4.99
CA ARG A 277 -19.42 -6.38 -6.15
C ARG A 277 -20.15 -5.06 -6.42
N ARG A 278 -20.07 -4.09 -5.50
CA ARG A 278 -20.73 -2.76 -5.61
C ARG A 278 -19.76 -1.62 -5.96
N ALA A 279 -18.47 -1.92 -6.14
CA ALA A 279 -17.44 -0.99 -6.63
C ALA A 279 -17.23 -1.20 -8.12
#